data_AF-A0A3L8A878-F1
#
_entry.id   AF-A0A3L8A878-F1
#
_cell.length_a   1.000
_cell.length_b   1.000
_cell.length_c   1.000
_cell.angle_alpha   90.00
_cell.angle_beta   90.00
_cell.angle_gamma   90.00
#
_symmetry.space_group_name_H-M   'P 1'
#
loop_
_entity.id
_entity.type
_entity.pdbx_description
1 polymer ?
#
loop_
_entity_poly.entity_id
_entity_poly.type
_entity_poly.pdbx_seq_one_letter_code
_entity_poly.pdbx_strand_id
1 'polypeptide(L)'
;MYAQQFSVQNFRHLPNDISAYIQPVKDLNDEACALIKIVGSRDFAFSTPLGIVKRKNDIGETWIYVPRGTTQITIKHPQWGVLRDYRFPSPLESRLTYELVLSAPVAMPRRRVPPMENTAVSYPHTYELTMQQLPVPAWRRPRRPKEKAAWLIMPSIGLHRQEATGGIRLAWMRRHGIYLHALSDFRTTPGTNGQECDKNGLLPGNALPPYYSGRSEKSYYVLTAGGIHRIVGNFCLYEGIGYGTRTVVWQTDEGTYLRNSDYSSQGLTAEAGVMLRLRRFAFSAGVLTTGGKYWMMSLGLGIRL
;
A
#
# COMPACT_ATOMS: atom_id res chain seq x y z
N MET A 1 14.88 36.30 13.82
CA MET A 1 14.38 37.67 14.09
C MET A 1 12.95 37.56 14.60
N TYR A 2 12.67 37.85 15.86
CA TYR A 2 11.29 37.92 16.35
C TYR A 2 10.70 39.27 15.90
N ALA A 3 9.68 39.22 15.04
CA ALA A 3 8.89 40.39 14.68
C ALA A 3 8.14 40.91 15.91
N GLN A 4 8.04 42.23 16.07
CA GLN A 4 7.28 42.86 17.13
C GLN A 4 5.78 42.53 16.99
N GLN A 5 5.15 42.02 18.06
CA GLN A 5 3.75 41.56 18.06
C GLN A 5 2.80 42.40 18.93
N PHE A 6 3.24 43.57 19.41
CA PHE A 6 2.42 44.50 20.20
C PHE A 6 2.63 45.95 19.71
N SER A 7 1.68 46.85 19.96
CA SER A 7 1.79 48.27 19.60
C SER A 7 1.27 49.20 20.70
N VAL A 8 1.61 50.49 20.63
CA VAL A 8 0.98 51.50 21.49
C VAL A 8 -0.37 51.84 20.90
N GLN A 9 -1.45 51.60 21.65
CA GLN A 9 -2.82 51.88 21.22
C GLN A 9 -3.18 53.34 21.46
N ASN A 10 -2.78 53.91 22.60
CA ASN A 10 -3.08 55.28 22.95
C ASN A 10 -2.03 55.88 23.88
N PHE A 11 -1.77 57.17 23.74
CA PHE A 11 -0.96 57.95 24.67
C PHE A 11 -1.61 59.31 24.88
N ARG A 12 -1.97 59.65 26.13
CA ARG A 12 -2.62 60.92 26.46
C ARG A 12 -2.24 61.44 27.84
N HIS A 13 -2.36 62.75 28.03
CA HIS A 13 -2.27 63.37 29.34
C HIS A 13 -3.54 63.11 30.17
N LEU A 14 -3.39 62.84 31.46
CA LEU A 14 -4.48 62.64 32.42
C LEU A 14 -4.58 63.85 33.37
N PRO A 15 -5.34 64.91 33.03
CA PRO A 15 -5.41 66.12 33.85
C PRO A 15 -6.10 65.90 35.20
N ASN A 16 -7.01 64.90 35.29
CA ASN A 16 -7.73 64.58 36.52
C ASN A 16 -6.86 63.83 37.54
N ASP A 17 -5.70 63.32 37.12
CA ASP A 17 -4.83 62.52 37.96
C ASP A 17 -3.64 63.32 38.48
N ILE A 18 -3.81 63.84 39.69
CA ILE A 18 -2.82 64.68 40.38
C ILE A 18 -1.79 63.86 41.18
N SER A 19 -1.66 62.55 40.94
CA SER A 19 -0.74 61.68 41.69
C SER A 19 0.71 62.15 41.65
N ALA A 20 1.20 62.56 40.48
CA ALA A 20 2.55 63.10 40.30
C ALA A 20 2.77 64.46 40.99
N TYR A 21 1.68 65.18 41.26
CA TYR A 21 1.72 66.47 41.94
C TYR A 21 1.72 66.32 43.47
N ILE A 22 0.87 65.43 44.01
CA ILE A 22 0.76 65.21 45.47
C ILE A 22 2.01 64.53 46.02
N GLN A 23 2.54 63.51 45.32
CA GLN A 23 3.73 62.76 45.75
C GLN A 23 4.81 62.82 44.67
N PRO A 24 5.50 63.98 44.53
CA PRO A 24 6.50 64.16 43.50
C PRO A 24 7.73 63.30 43.81
N VAL A 25 8.16 62.50 42.84
CA VAL A 25 9.45 61.83 42.86
C VAL A 25 10.45 62.74 42.17
N LYS A 26 11.56 63.05 42.81
CA LYS A 26 12.60 63.91 42.25
C LYS A 26 13.68 63.10 41.54
N ASP A 27 14.21 63.63 40.45
CA ASP A 27 15.35 63.06 39.75
C ASP A 27 16.70 63.47 40.39
N LEU A 28 17.83 63.15 39.74
CA LEU A 28 19.17 63.50 40.21
C LEU A 28 19.44 65.02 40.24
N ASN A 29 18.62 65.82 39.56
CA ASN A 29 18.75 67.28 39.48
C ASN A 29 17.76 68.01 40.41
N ASP A 30 17.13 67.28 41.34
CA ASP A 30 16.08 67.78 42.25
C ASP A 30 14.81 68.28 41.50
N GLU A 31 14.63 67.92 40.23
CA GLU A 31 13.43 68.23 39.45
C GLU A 31 12.34 67.17 39.64
N ALA A 32 11.07 67.60 39.71
CA ALA A 32 9.94 66.69 39.85
C ALA A 32 9.70 65.91 38.54
N CYS A 33 9.67 64.59 38.63
CA CYS A 33 9.44 63.69 37.51
C CYS A 33 8.02 63.80 36.95
N ALA A 34 7.87 63.41 35.69
CA ALA A 34 6.58 63.07 35.10
C ALA A 34 6.22 61.62 35.48
N LEU A 35 4.93 61.33 35.62
CA LEU A 35 4.41 60.00 35.86
C LEU A 35 3.78 59.45 34.58
N ILE A 36 4.17 58.24 34.17
CA ILE A 36 3.47 57.51 33.10
C ILE A 36 2.82 56.27 33.72
N LYS A 37 1.50 56.17 33.58
CA LYS A 37 0.70 55.00 33.90
C LYS A 37 0.52 54.16 32.64
N ILE A 38 1.16 53.00 32.63
CA ILE A 38 1.12 52.10 31.49
C ILE A 38 0.09 51.01 31.75
N VAL A 39 -0.96 50.99 30.93
CA VAL A 39 -2.01 49.97 30.95
C VAL A 39 -1.54 48.80 30.09
N GLY A 40 -1.25 47.66 30.73
CA GLY A 40 -0.71 46.47 30.07
C GLY A 40 -0.28 45.38 31.03
N SER A 41 0.29 44.29 30.50
CA SER A 41 0.84 43.21 31.34
C SER A 41 2.02 43.70 32.19
N ARG A 42 2.24 43.09 33.35
CA ARG A 42 3.40 43.36 34.22
C ARG A 42 4.73 42.91 33.59
N ASP A 43 4.65 42.04 32.59
CA ASP A 43 5.81 41.45 31.90
C ASP A 43 6.52 42.41 30.95
N PHE A 44 5.97 43.62 30.76
CA PHE A 44 6.65 44.66 30.01
C PHE A 44 7.82 45.27 30.82
N ALA A 45 8.94 45.46 30.12
CA ALA A 45 10.10 46.18 30.60
C ALA A 45 10.28 47.47 29.80
N PHE A 46 10.63 48.56 30.49
CA PHE A 46 10.66 49.90 29.93
C PHE A 46 12.07 50.49 30.05
N SER A 47 12.46 51.29 29.07
CA SER A 47 13.72 52.01 29.07
C SER A 47 13.54 53.35 28.37
N THR A 48 14.00 54.43 28.99
CA THR A 48 14.02 55.78 28.42
C THR A 48 15.47 56.24 28.27
N PRO A 49 15.79 57.15 27.33
CA PRO A 49 17.15 57.67 27.18
C PRO A 49 17.66 58.39 28.44
N LEU A 50 16.77 59.09 29.15
CA LEU A 50 17.08 59.80 30.41
C LEU A 50 17.01 58.89 31.65
N GLY A 51 16.71 57.60 31.48
CA GLY A 51 16.53 56.66 32.57
C GLY A 51 15.17 56.77 33.28
N ILE A 52 14.89 55.76 34.10
CA ILE A 52 13.66 55.66 34.90
C ILE A 52 14.07 55.83 36.37
N VAL A 53 13.51 56.83 37.04
CA VAL A 53 13.88 57.18 38.43
C VAL A 53 13.24 56.22 39.41
N LYS A 54 11.97 55.86 39.18
CA LYS A 54 11.24 54.93 40.03
C LYS A 54 10.24 54.14 39.20
N ARG A 55 10.08 52.86 39.53
CA ARG A 55 9.07 51.97 38.97
C ARG A 55 8.19 51.42 40.08
N LYS A 56 6.87 51.48 39.91
CA LYS A 56 5.88 50.86 40.79
C LYS A 56 4.94 50.02 39.93
N ASN A 57 4.86 48.72 40.20
CA ASN A 57 3.97 47.82 39.48
C ASN A 57 2.69 47.63 40.30
N ASP A 58 1.53 47.90 39.71
CA ASP A 58 0.22 47.63 40.31
C ASP A 58 -0.52 46.52 39.53
N ILE A 59 -1.70 46.07 39.99
CA ILE A 59 -2.54 45.10 39.27
C ILE A 59 -3.21 45.82 38.08
N GLY A 60 -2.75 45.55 36.86
CA GLY A 60 -3.32 46.12 35.62
C GLY A 60 -2.61 47.38 35.10
N GLU A 61 -1.78 48.02 35.92
CA GLU A 61 -1.01 49.22 35.55
C GLU A 61 0.44 49.14 36.02
N THR A 62 1.37 49.66 35.22
CA THR A 62 2.76 49.90 35.62
C THR A 62 3.06 51.39 35.62
N TRP A 63 3.48 51.92 36.75
CA TRP A 63 3.79 53.32 36.95
C TRP A 63 5.30 53.53 36.84
N ILE A 64 5.73 54.39 35.93
CA ILE A 64 7.13 54.77 35.78
C ILE A 64 7.27 56.28 35.97
N TYR A 65 8.22 56.68 36.81
CA TYR A 65 8.60 58.06 37.03
C TYR A 65 9.81 58.37 36.16
N VAL A 66 9.66 59.34 35.28
CA VAL A 66 10.66 59.70 34.27
C VAL A 66 11.03 61.17 34.39
N PRO A 67 12.30 61.55 34.13
CA PRO A 67 12.73 62.94 34.17
C PRO A 67 11.96 63.81 33.19
N ARG A 68 11.88 65.11 33.51
CA ARG A 68 11.31 66.13 32.64
C ARG A 68 12.02 66.13 31.28
N GLY A 69 11.26 66.33 30.21
CA GLY A 69 11.81 66.42 28.85
C GLY A 69 12.10 65.07 28.20
N THR A 70 11.68 63.96 28.81
CA THR A 70 11.73 62.64 28.15
C THR A 70 10.87 62.67 26.88
N THR A 71 11.46 62.35 25.73
CA THR A 71 10.78 62.42 24.41
C THR A 71 10.43 61.04 23.83
N GLN A 72 11.08 59.98 24.30
CA GLN A 72 10.90 58.65 23.76
C GLN A 72 11.08 57.55 24.82
N ILE A 73 10.47 56.40 24.53
CA ILE A 73 10.51 55.20 25.38
C ILE A 73 10.69 53.95 24.53
N THR A 74 11.49 53.01 25.03
CA THR A 74 11.63 51.66 24.49
C THR A 74 10.89 50.69 25.39
N ILE A 75 10.03 49.88 24.79
CA ILE A 75 9.17 48.91 25.48
C ILE A 75 9.58 47.51 25.02
N LYS A 76 9.83 46.61 25.97
CA LYS A 76 10.32 45.25 25.73
C LYS A 76 9.35 44.25 26.36
N HIS A 77 9.06 43.16 25.67
CA HIS A 77 8.29 42.04 26.20
C HIS A 77 9.03 40.73 25.93
N PRO A 78 9.14 39.80 26.90
CA PRO A 78 9.89 38.55 26.71
C PRO A 78 9.37 37.70 25.56
N GLN A 79 8.07 37.73 25.28
CA GLN A 79 7.44 36.92 24.22
C GLN A 79 7.07 37.70 22.96
N TRP A 80 6.83 39.02 23.06
CA TRP A 80 6.22 39.80 21.97
C TRP A 80 7.20 40.73 21.27
N GLY A 81 8.48 40.69 21.66
CA GLY A 81 9.56 41.43 21.02
C GLY A 81 9.83 42.78 21.68
N VAL A 82 10.39 43.71 20.90
CA VAL A 82 10.82 45.02 21.38
C VAL A 82 10.30 46.12 20.47
N LEU A 83 9.57 47.08 21.04
CA LEU A 83 9.25 48.36 20.42
C LEU A 83 10.33 49.38 20.82
N ARG A 84 11.20 49.74 19.88
CA ARG A 84 12.27 50.71 20.11
C ARG A 84 11.81 52.12 19.79
N ASP A 85 12.32 53.08 20.55
CA ASP A 85 12.25 54.52 20.24
C ASP A 85 10.83 55.05 19.94
N TYR A 86 9.82 54.59 20.69
CA TYR A 86 8.48 55.16 20.60
C TYR A 86 8.53 56.61 21.07
N ARG A 87 8.26 57.55 20.16
CA ARG A 87 8.29 58.99 20.43
C ARG A 87 6.94 59.47 20.94
N PHE A 88 6.96 60.23 22.03
CA PHE A 88 5.77 60.90 22.55
C PHE A 88 5.37 62.08 21.65
N PRO A 89 4.09 62.46 21.60
CA PRO A 89 3.61 63.62 20.84
C PRO A 89 4.22 64.94 21.30
N SER A 90 4.50 65.06 22.61
CA SER A 90 5.17 66.21 23.22
C SER A 90 6.15 65.74 24.30
N PRO A 91 7.21 66.52 24.61
CA PRO A 91 8.09 66.23 25.73
C PRO A 91 7.31 66.20 27.05
N LEU A 92 7.63 65.25 27.93
CA LEU A 92 6.90 65.09 29.19
C LEU A 92 7.22 66.23 30.16
N GLU A 93 6.19 66.80 30.76
CA GLU A 93 6.30 67.90 31.71
C GLU A 93 6.35 67.40 33.15
N SER A 94 7.08 68.13 34.00
CA SER A 94 7.22 67.82 35.43
C SER A 94 5.88 67.83 36.15
N ARG A 95 5.66 66.92 37.10
CA ARG A 95 4.44 66.80 37.92
C ARG A 95 3.15 66.45 37.17
N LEU A 96 3.21 66.17 35.86
CA LEU A 96 2.06 65.70 35.09
C LEU A 96 1.99 64.17 35.05
N THR A 97 0.77 63.67 34.90
CA THR A 97 0.47 62.24 34.76
C THR A 97 0.00 61.95 33.34
N TYR A 98 0.57 60.92 32.73
CA TYR A 98 0.24 60.45 31.38
C TYR A 98 -0.24 59.01 31.42
N GLU A 99 -1.10 58.64 30.47
CA GLU A 99 -1.56 57.28 30.24
C GLU A 99 -0.93 56.74 28.96
N LEU A 100 -0.42 55.51 29.01
CA LEU A 100 0.07 54.77 27.86
C LEU A 100 -0.62 53.40 27.80
N VAL A 101 -1.45 53.17 26.78
CA VAL A 101 -2.19 51.92 26.60
C VAL A 101 -1.47 51.05 25.57
N LEU A 102 -1.10 49.83 25.98
CA LEU A 102 -0.47 48.84 25.10
C LEU A 102 -1.49 47.86 24.54
N SER A 103 -1.47 47.63 23.23
CA SER A 103 -2.23 46.55 22.60
C SER A 103 -1.46 45.23 22.74
N ALA A 104 -2.04 44.28 23.47
CA ALA A 104 -1.50 42.91 23.50
C ALA A 104 -2.01 42.13 22.27
N PRO A 105 -1.17 41.30 21.63
CA PRO A 105 -1.66 40.41 20.58
C PRO A 105 -2.71 39.46 21.15
N VAL A 106 -3.83 39.28 20.44
CA VAL A 106 -4.86 38.31 20.79
C VAL A 106 -4.22 36.92 20.72
N ALA A 107 -3.78 36.39 21.86
CA ALA A 107 -3.36 35.02 21.97
C ALA A 107 -4.59 34.15 21.72
N MET A 108 -4.71 33.58 20.52
CA MET A 108 -5.62 32.45 20.35
C MET A 108 -5.21 31.39 21.38
N PRO A 109 -6.12 30.93 22.25
CA PRO A 109 -5.76 29.98 23.28
C PRO A 109 -5.20 28.73 22.61
N ARG A 110 -3.89 28.51 22.81
CA ARG A 110 -3.21 27.28 22.39
C ARG A 110 -3.96 26.15 23.10
N ARG A 111 -4.72 25.35 22.35
CA ARG A 111 -5.57 24.27 22.84
C ARG A 111 -4.74 23.45 23.82
N ARG A 112 -5.01 23.59 25.13
CA ARG A 112 -4.38 22.75 26.15
C ARG A 112 -4.84 21.34 25.87
N VAL A 113 -3.95 20.51 25.34
CA VAL A 113 -4.14 19.06 25.45
C VAL A 113 -4.03 18.78 26.95
N PRO A 114 -5.07 18.25 27.61
CA PRO A 114 -4.98 17.96 29.04
C PRO A 114 -3.82 16.99 29.31
N PRO A 115 -3.12 17.11 30.46
CA PRO A 115 -2.16 16.09 30.87
C PRO A 115 -2.92 14.76 31.00
N MET A 116 -2.38 13.70 30.42
CA MET A 116 -3.00 12.37 30.50
C MET A 116 -2.96 11.91 31.95
N GLU A 117 -4.10 11.98 32.64
CA GLU A 117 -4.29 11.43 33.97
C GLU A 117 -4.30 9.90 33.83
N ASN A 118 -3.27 9.24 34.38
CA ASN A 118 -3.14 7.79 34.40
C ASN A 118 -4.11 7.19 35.42
N THR A 119 -5.40 7.42 35.25
CA THR A 119 -6.41 6.58 35.87
C THR A 119 -6.39 5.28 35.09
N ALA A 120 -5.89 4.21 35.70
CA ALA A 120 -6.06 2.86 35.19
C ALA A 120 -7.56 2.53 35.24
N VAL A 121 -8.30 3.06 34.27
CA VAL A 121 -9.66 2.66 33.96
C VAL A 121 -9.53 1.24 33.44
N SER A 122 -9.96 0.27 34.24
CA SER A 122 -10.29 -1.07 33.77
C SER A 122 -11.39 -0.91 32.74
N TYR A 123 -11.02 -0.86 31.46
CA TYR A 123 -11.96 -0.88 30.35
C TYR A 123 -12.84 -2.12 30.51
N PRO A 124 -14.20 -2.02 30.48
CA PRO A 124 -15.00 -3.21 30.28
C PRO A 124 -14.50 -3.81 28.98
N HIS A 125 -14.02 -5.06 29.06
CA HIS A 125 -13.40 -5.85 28.00
C HIS A 125 -13.80 -5.28 26.65
N THR A 126 -13.01 -4.32 26.18
CA THR A 126 -13.23 -3.77 24.86
C THR A 126 -12.90 -4.96 24.04
N TYR A 127 -13.91 -5.55 23.42
CA TYR A 127 -13.71 -6.52 22.37
C TYR A 127 -12.49 -6.00 21.61
N GLU A 128 -11.43 -6.79 21.55
CA GLU A 128 -10.54 -6.60 20.45
C GLU A 128 -11.42 -6.90 19.23
N LEU A 129 -12.14 -5.87 18.76
CA LEU A 129 -12.06 -5.54 17.37
C LEU A 129 -10.57 -5.30 17.14
N THR A 130 -9.81 -6.41 17.08
CA THR A 130 -9.18 -6.86 15.85
C THR A 130 -9.74 -5.95 14.78
N MET A 131 -8.89 -5.18 14.13
CA MET A 131 -9.26 -4.64 12.83
C MET A 131 -9.57 -5.85 11.92
N GLN A 132 -10.69 -6.54 12.16
CA GLN A 132 -11.55 -7.13 11.19
C GLN A 132 -11.80 -5.93 10.32
N GLN A 133 -10.96 -5.84 9.30
CA GLN A 133 -11.07 -4.96 8.16
C GLN A 133 -12.55 -4.77 7.95
N LEU A 134 -13.09 -3.62 8.39
CA LEU A 134 -14.50 -3.29 8.14
C LEU A 134 -14.66 -3.54 6.65
N PRO A 135 -15.53 -4.48 6.22
CA PRO A 135 -15.53 -4.92 4.85
C PRO A 135 -15.73 -3.68 4.01
N VAL A 136 -14.71 -3.32 3.22
CA VAL A 136 -14.72 -2.08 2.44
C VAL A 136 -16.06 -2.07 1.70
N PRO A 137 -16.88 -1.01 1.87
CA PRO A 137 -18.20 -0.95 1.27
C PRO A 137 -18.07 -1.31 -0.20
N ALA A 138 -18.95 -2.19 -0.72
CA ALA A 138 -18.78 -2.81 -2.04
C ALA A 138 -18.52 -1.80 -3.18
N TRP A 139 -19.04 -0.59 -3.02
CA TRP A 139 -18.87 0.57 -3.91
C TRP A 139 -17.51 1.29 -3.82
N ARG A 140 -16.78 1.20 -2.70
CA ARG A 140 -15.42 1.76 -2.50
C ARG A 140 -14.30 0.77 -2.77
N ARG A 141 -14.59 -0.53 -2.96
CA ARG A 141 -13.58 -1.46 -3.45
C ARG A 141 -13.14 -0.96 -4.83
N PRO A 142 -11.85 -0.68 -5.08
CA PRO A 142 -11.41 -0.40 -6.43
C PRO A 142 -11.89 -1.57 -7.28
N ARG A 143 -12.80 -1.31 -8.23
CA ARG A 143 -13.23 -2.31 -9.20
C ARG A 143 -11.95 -2.70 -9.92
N ARG A 144 -11.34 -3.83 -9.51
CA ARG A 144 -10.19 -4.39 -10.22
C ARG A 144 -10.59 -4.39 -11.70
N PRO A 145 -9.81 -3.75 -12.58
CA PRO A 145 -10.19 -3.62 -13.98
C PRO A 145 -10.54 -5.03 -14.48
N LYS A 146 -11.79 -5.19 -14.91
CA LYS A 146 -12.28 -6.47 -15.43
C LYS A 146 -11.42 -6.78 -16.66
N GLU A 147 -10.50 -7.72 -16.52
CA GLU A 147 -9.72 -8.17 -17.67
C GLU A 147 -10.69 -8.70 -18.72
N LYS A 148 -10.53 -8.22 -19.96
CA LYS A 148 -11.31 -8.72 -21.10
C LYS A 148 -11.04 -10.22 -21.24
N ALA A 149 -12.11 -10.96 -21.47
CA ALA A 149 -12.01 -12.38 -21.81
C ALA A 149 -11.17 -12.51 -23.07
N ALA A 150 -10.24 -13.46 -23.08
CA ALA A 150 -9.41 -13.73 -24.23
C ALA A 150 -9.39 -15.22 -24.53
N TRP A 151 -9.32 -15.53 -25.82
CA TRP A 151 -9.08 -16.87 -26.31
C TRP A 151 -7.57 -17.08 -26.45
N LEU A 152 -7.12 -18.26 -26.07
CA LEU A 152 -5.75 -18.72 -26.18
C LEU A 152 -5.75 -19.98 -27.02
N ILE A 153 -5.02 -19.94 -28.12
CA ILE A 153 -4.80 -21.12 -28.97
C ILE A 153 -3.34 -21.49 -28.81
N MET A 154 -3.08 -22.72 -28.36
CA MET A 154 -1.74 -23.20 -28.06
C MET A 154 -1.49 -24.55 -28.72
N PRO A 155 -0.75 -24.63 -29.83
CA PRO A 155 -0.13 -25.90 -30.20
C PRO A 155 0.74 -26.41 -29.05
N SER A 156 0.60 -27.71 -28.76
CA SER A 156 1.33 -28.41 -27.72
C SER A 156 2.04 -29.64 -28.30
N ILE A 157 3.13 -30.03 -27.64
CA ILE A 157 3.87 -31.25 -27.90
C ILE A 157 3.99 -32.03 -26.60
N GLY A 158 3.56 -33.29 -26.65
CA GLY A 158 3.74 -34.27 -25.61
C GLY A 158 5.03 -35.06 -25.84
N LEU A 159 5.93 -35.08 -24.88
CA LEU A 159 7.20 -35.79 -24.95
C LEU A 159 7.22 -36.91 -23.91
N HIS A 160 7.50 -38.13 -24.36
CA HIS A 160 7.77 -39.28 -23.50
C HIS A 160 8.94 -40.09 -24.02
N ARG A 161 10.08 -40.07 -23.31
CA ARG A 161 11.34 -40.71 -23.72
C ARG A 161 11.78 -40.28 -25.13
N GLN A 162 11.39 -41.02 -26.16
CA GLN A 162 11.69 -40.78 -27.58
C GLN A 162 10.43 -40.64 -28.45
N GLU A 163 9.24 -40.68 -27.84
CA GLU A 163 7.95 -40.50 -28.51
C GLU A 163 7.51 -39.04 -28.37
N ALA A 164 7.11 -38.44 -29.48
CA ALA A 164 6.57 -37.08 -29.53
C ALA A 164 5.14 -37.12 -30.09
N THR A 165 4.20 -36.50 -29.39
CA THR A 165 2.79 -36.43 -29.77
C THR A 165 2.39 -34.98 -29.98
N GLY A 166 1.77 -34.66 -31.12
CA GLY A 166 1.26 -33.31 -31.38
C GLY A 166 -0.10 -33.07 -30.75
N GLY A 167 -0.37 -31.85 -30.32
CA GLY A 167 -1.65 -31.49 -29.72
C GLY A 167 -1.99 -30.02 -29.88
N ILE A 168 -3.23 -29.69 -29.55
CA ILE A 168 -3.73 -28.33 -29.49
C ILE A 168 -4.49 -28.15 -28.18
N ARG A 169 -4.13 -27.10 -27.45
CA ARG A 169 -4.83 -26.62 -26.27
C ARG A 169 -5.54 -25.31 -26.61
N LEU A 170 -6.86 -25.35 -26.48
CA LEU A 170 -7.74 -24.18 -26.58
C LEU A 170 -8.14 -23.76 -25.18
N ALA A 171 -7.89 -22.51 -24.81
CA ALA A 171 -8.26 -21.99 -23.52
C ALA A 171 -9.05 -20.70 -23.65
N TRP A 172 -10.05 -20.53 -22.78
CA TRP A 172 -10.80 -19.30 -22.64
C TRP A 172 -10.58 -18.75 -21.24
N MET A 173 -9.99 -17.55 -21.14
CA MET A 173 -9.49 -17.05 -19.86
C MET A 173 -9.87 -15.60 -19.59
N ARG A 174 -10.38 -15.35 -18.36
CA ARG A 174 -10.43 -14.01 -17.73
C ARG A 174 -9.41 -13.97 -16.58
N ARG A 175 -9.88 -14.08 -15.33
CA ARG A 175 -9.06 -14.33 -14.13
C ARG A 175 -8.93 -15.82 -13.84
N HIS A 176 -10.05 -16.51 -13.97
CA HIS A 176 -10.18 -17.95 -14.04
C HIS A 176 -10.75 -18.28 -15.41
N GLY A 177 -10.35 -19.40 -15.96
CA GLY A 177 -10.68 -19.83 -17.28
C GLY A 177 -10.83 -21.34 -17.34
N ILE A 178 -11.26 -21.81 -18.50
CA ILE A 178 -11.34 -23.22 -18.82
C ILE A 178 -10.44 -23.51 -20.00
N TYR A 179 -9.98 -24.74 -20.10
CA TYR A 179 -9.25 -25.20 -21.26
C TYR A 179 -9.71 -26.58 -21.70
N LEU A 180 -9.48 -26.84 -22.97
CA LEU A 180 -9.64 -28.12 -23.62
C LEU A 180 -8.34 -28.43 -24.36
N HIS A 181 -7.80 -29.62 -24.14
CA HIS A 181 -6.53 -30.04 -24.68
C HIS A 181 -6.67 -31.41 -25.33
N ALA A 182 -6.40 -31.45 -26.62
CA ALA A 182 -6.43 -32.66 -27.43
C ALA A 182 -5.02 -32.98 -27.92
N LEU A 183 -4.54 -34.19 -27.64
CA LEU A 183 -3.25 -34.71 -28.07
C LEU A 183 -3.47 -35.97 -28.92
N SER A 184 -2.81 -36.04 -30.07
CA SER A 184 -2.90 -37.15 -31.00
C SER A 184 -1.59 -37.33 -31.76
N ASP A 185 -1.15 -38.58 -31.91
CA ASP A 185 -0.02 -38.92 -32.79
C ASP A 185 -0.49 -39.06 -34.26
N PHE A 186 -1.79 -38.95 -34.53
CA PHE A 186 -2.41 -39.14 -35.86
C PHE A 186 -2.07 -40.48 -36.55
N ARG A 187 -1.51 -41.43 -35.81
CA ARG A 187 -1.22 -42.79 -36.27
C ARG A 187 -2.40 -43.70 -36.00
N THR A 188 -2.82 -44.43 -37.01
CA THR A 188 -3.86 -45.46 -36.90
C THR A 188 -3.18 -46.80 -36.71
N THR A 189 -3.59 -47.56 -35.68
CA THR A 189 -3.11 -48.94 -35.49
C THR A 189 -3.91 -49.93 -36.35
N PRO A 190 -3.27 -50.93 -36.96
CA PRO A 190 -3.94 -51.99 -37.70
C PRO A 190 -4.81 -52.84 -36.78
N GLY A 191 -5.85 -53.46 -37.35
CA GLY A 191 -6.77 -54.32 -36.62
C GLY A 191 -6.06 -55.56 -36.08
N THR A 192 -6.22 -55.83 -34.78
CA THR A 192 -5.53 -56.93 -34.09
C THR A 192 -6.34 -58.23 -34.02
N ASN A 193 -7.43 -58.35 -34.80
CA ASN A 193 -8.32 -59.53 -34.85
C ASN A 193 -8.72 -60.11 -33.47
N GLY A 194 -8.76 -59.27 -32.42
CA GLY A 194 -9.08 -59.67 -31.05
C GLY A 194 -7.95 -60.39 -30.29
N GLN A 195 -6.75 -60.52 -30.85
CA GLN A 195 -5.62 -61.18 -30.21
C GLN A 195 -4.82 -60.21 -29.33
N GLU A 196 -4.55 -60.63 -28.09
CA GLU A 196 -3.80 -59.86 -27.10
C GLU A 196 -2.57 -60.65 -26.60
N CYS A 197 -1.49 -59.94 -26.27
CA CYS A 197 -0.28 -60.50 -25.65
C CYS A 197 0.10 -59.76 -24.36
N ASP A 198 0.80 -60.46 -23.47
CA ASP A 198 1.33 -59.90 -22.23
C ASP A 198 2.65 -59.12 -22.44
N LYS A 199 3.23 -58.56 -21.37
CA LYS A 199 4.53 -57.86 -21.41
C LYS A 199 5.70 -58.69 -21.97
N ASN A 200 5.61 -60.02 -21.93
CA ASN A 200 6.63 -60.95 -22.39
C ASN A 200 6.35 -61.43 -23.83
N GLY A 201 5.24 -61.00 -24.43
CA GLY A 201 4.80 -61.45 -25.75
C GLY A 201 4.10 -62.81 -25.75
N LEU A 202 3.59 -63.28 -24.61
CA LEU A 202 2.84 -64.52 -24.52
C LEU A 202 1.36 -64.27 -24.84
N LEU A 203 0.76 -65.17 -25.61
CA LEU A 203 -0.70 -65.22 -25.79
C LEU A 203 -1.35 -65.93 -24.60
N PRO A 204 -2.59 -65.55 -24.23
CA PRO A 204 -3.32 -66.24 -23.17
C PRO A 204 -3.49 -67.73 -23.50
N GLY A 205 -2.89 -68.60 -22.68
CA GLY A 205 -2.95 -70.05 -22.82
C GLY A 205 -1.76 -70.70 -23.52
N ASN A 206 -0.81 -69.94 -24.06
CA ASN A 206 0.41 -70.47 -24.68
C ASN A 206 1.62 -70.37 -23.73
N ALA A 207 2.46 -71.40 -23.73
CA ALA A 207 3.68 -71.46 -22.91
C ALA A 207 4.91 -70.80 -23.57
N LEU A 208 4.84 -70.52 -24.88
CA LEU A 208 5.94 -69.94 -25.65
C LEU A 208 5.45 -68.73 -26.46
N PRO A 209 6.25 -67.65 -26.54
CA PRO A 209 5.90 -66.47 -27.33
C PRO A 209 6.05 -66.79 -28.83
N PRO A 210 5.22 -66.19 -29.70
CA PRO A 210 5.38 -66.31 -31.14
C PRO A 210 6.62 -65.52 -31.60
N TYR A 211 7.11 -65.82 -32.80
CA TYR A 211 8.24 -65.10 -33.37
C TYR A 211 7.83 -63.69 -33.80
N TYR A 212 8.44 -62.68 -33.19
CA TYR A 212 8.15 -61.27 -33.45
C TYR A 212 9.15 -60.67 -34.45
N SER A 213 8.64 -59.89 -35.40
CA SER A 213 9.45 -59.23 -36.45
C SER A 213 10.23 -58.01 -35.95
N GLY A 214 10.06 -57.64 -34.67
CA GLY A 214 10.66 -56.44 -34.06
C GLY A 214 9.95 -55.14 -34.44
N ARG A 215 8.94 -55.16 -35.30
CA ARG A 215 8.13 -53.98 -35.64
C ARG A 215 7.03 -53.77 -34.60
N SER A 216 6.98 -52.55 -34.06
CA SER A 216 5.94 -52.14 -33.11
C SER A 216 5.24 -50.88 -33.61
N GLU A 217 3.92 -50.90 -33.62
CA GLU A 217 3.10 -49.72 -33.90
C GLU A 217 2.44 -49.22 -32.63
N LYS A 218 2.34 -47.90 -32.52
CA LYS A 218 1.85 -47.21 -31.33
C LYS A 218 0.86 -46.16 -31.77
N SER A 219 -0.28 -46.10 -31.10
CA SER A 219 -1.23 -45.01 -31.23
C SER A 219 -1.54 -44.44 -29.84
N TYR A 220 -1.65 -43.12 -29.78
CA TYR A 220 -1.92 -42.41 -28.56
C TYR A 220 -2.87 -41.24 -28.83
N TYR A 221 -3.96 -41.21 -28.07
CA TYR A 221 -4.96 -40.16 -28.12
C TYR A 221 -5.38 -39.79 -26.70
N VAL A 222 -5.37 -38.50 -26.39
CA VAL A 222 -5.81 -37.97 -25.10
C VAL A 222 -6.66 -36.74 -25.30
N LEU A 223 -7.78 -36.71 -24.59
CA LEU A 223 -8.64 -35.55 -24.49
C LEU A 223 -8.78 -35.15 -23.02
N THR A 224 -8.36 -33.94 -22.69
CA THR A 224 -8.34 -33.40 -21.33
C THR A 224 -9.07 -32.06 -21.28
N ALA A 225 -9.78 -31.81 -20.19
CA ALA A 225 -10.46 -30.55 -19.93
C ALA A 225 -10.24 -30.14 -18.48
N GLY A 226 -10.10 -28.85 -18.25
CA GLY A 226 -9.70 -28.37 -16.94
C GLY A 226 -9.86 -26.88 -16.71
N GLY A 227 -9.50 -26.47 -15.50
CA GLY A 227 -9.48 -25.07 -15.09
C GLY A 227 -8.10 -24.45 -15.28
N ILE A 228 -8.07 -23.17 -15.65
CA ILE A 228 -6.86 -22.34 -15.60
C ILE A 228 -7.09 -21.19 -14.62
N HIS A 229 -6.21 -21.05 -13.64
CA HIS A 229 -6.30 -20.05 -12.58
C HIS A 229 -5.06 -19.16 -12.58
N ARG A 230 -5.26 -17.85 -12.60
CA ARG A 230 -4.17 -16.89 -12.46
C ARG A 230 -3.78 -16.74 -10.98
N ILE A 231 -2.53 -17.04 -10.63
CA ILE A 231 -2.03 -16.96 -9.26
C ILE A 231 -1.40 -15.59 -9.01
N VAL A 232 -0.28 -15.26 -9.68
CA VAL A 232 0.45 -14.00 -9.49
C VAL A 232 0.94 -13.45 -10.83
N GLY A 233 0.68 -12.17 -11.09
CA GLY A 233 1.27 -11.46 -12.24
C GLY A 233 0.97 -12.18 -13.55
N ASN A 234 1.98 -12.71 -14.22
CA ASN A 234 1.85 -13.42 -15.50
C ASN A 234 1.76 -14.95 -15.36
N PHE A 235 1.83 -15.48 -14.13
CA PHE A 235 1.81 -16.91 -13.87
C PHE A 235 0.38 -17.43 -13.66
N CYS A 236 0.06 -18.50 -14.37
CA CYS A 236 -1.19 -19.22 -14.32
C CYS A 236 -0.90 -20.69 -14.02
N LEU A 237 -1.78 -21.32 -13.25
CA LEU A 237 -1.78 -22.76 -12.98
C LEU A 237 -2.96 -23.36 -13.74
N TYR A 238 -2.77 -24.54 -14.31
CA TYR A 238 -3.87 -25.29 -14.91
C TYR A 238 -3.86 -26.73 -14.42
N GLU A 239 -5.06 -27.23 -14.18
CA GLU A 239 -5.34 -28.56 -13.68
C GLU A 239 -6.53 -29.09 -14.47
N GLY A 240 -6.43 -30.33 -14.93
CA GLY A 240 -7.45 -30.94 -15.75
C GLY A 240 -7.52 -32.44 -15.58
N ILE A 241 -8.66 -32.96 -15.97
CA ILE A 241 -8.94 -34.39 -16.02
C ILE A 241 -9.49 -34.73 -17.40
N GLY A 242 -9.37 -35.98 -17.79
CA GLY A 242 -9.72 -36.39 -19.14
C GLY A 242 -9.74 -37.88 -19.33
N TYR A 243 -9.75 -38.27 -20.59
CA TYR A 243 -9.69 -39.66 -21.00
C TYR A 243 -8.56 -39.85 -22.02
N GLY A 244 -7.81 -40.92 -21.84
CA GLY A 244 -6.67 -41.24 -22.67
C GLY A 244 -6.65 -42.71 -23.04
N THR A 245 -6.33 -42.97 -24.30
CA THR A 245 -6.14 -44.31 -24.83
C THR A 245 -4.76 -44.38 -25.46
N ARG A 246 -3.97 -45.32 -24.96
CA ARG A 246 -2.69 -45.74 -25.53
C ARG A 246 -2.81 -47.18 -25.98
N THR A 247 -2.56 -47.43 -27.25
CA THR A 247 -2.57 -48.77 -27.82
C THR A 247 -1.19 -49.08 -28.39
N VAL A 248 -0.61 -50.19 -27.96
CA VAL A 248 0.68 -50.69 -28.45
C VAL A 248 0.43 -52.04 -29.09
N VAL A 249 0.88 -52.18 -30.33
CA VAL A 249 0.68 -53.38 -31.14
C VAL A 249 2.04 -53.89 -31.64
N TRP A 250 2.27 -55.19 -31.53
CA TRP A 250 3.48 -55.86 -32.01
C TRP A 250 3.16 -56.75 -33.21
N GLN A 251 4.07 -56.76 -34.18
CA GLN A 251 3.91 -57.55 -35.40
C GLN A 251 4.69 -58.87 -35.29
N THR A 252 4.01 -59.98 -35.54
CA THR A 252 4.59 -61.32 -35.68
C THR A 252 5.28 -61.49 -37.04
N ASP A 253 6.24 -62.40 -37.16
CA ASP A 253 6.87 -62.75 -38.45
C ASP A 253 5.88 -63.27 -39.49
N GLU A 254 4.75 -63.84 -39.04
CA GLU A 254 3.62 -64.26 -39.87
C GLU A 254 2.77 -63.09 -40.39
N GLY A 255 3.12 -61.85 -40.03
CA GLY A 255 2.40 -60.64 -40.46
C GLY A 255 1.13 -60.33 -39.65
N THR A 256 0.87 -61.05 -38.57
CA THR A 256 -0.24 -60.81 -37.65
C THR A 256 0.09 -59.73 -36.62
N TYR A 257 -0.91 -58.98 -36.18
CA TYR A 257 -0.75 -57.89 -35.22
C TYR A 257 -1.40 -58.25 -33.87
N LEU A 258 -0.60 -58.22 -32.81
CA LEU A 258 -1.02 -58.56 -31.45
C LEU A 258 -1.04 -57.30 -30.58
N ARG A 259 -2.16 -57.03 -29.91
CA ARG A 259 -2.25 -55.91 -28.96
C ARG A 259 -1.56 -56.28 -27.66
N ASN A 260 -0.58 -55.49 -27.22
CA ASN A 260 0.02 -55.70 -25.91
C ASN A 260 -0.85 -55.10 -24.81
N SER A 261 -1.44 -55.92 -23.93
CA SER A 261 -2.38 -55.48 -22.89
C SER A 261 -1.70 -54.77 -21.73
N ASP A 262 -0.44 -55.11 -21.41
CA ASP A 262 0.32 -54.50 -20.32
C ASP A 262 0.85 -53.10 -20.66
N TYR A 263 1.27 -52.88 -21.91
CA TYR A 263 1.72 -51.58 -22.40
C TYR A 263 0.60 -50.70 -22.95
N SER A 264 -0.54 -51.29 -23.29
CA SER A 264 -1.75 -50.54 -23.63
C SER A 264 -2.45 -50.08 -22.36
N SER A 265 -2.84 -48.81 -22.32
CA SER A 265 -3.55 -48.24 -21.18
C SER A 265 -4.72 -47.42 -21.67
N GLN A 266 -5.90 -47.70 -21.13
CA GLN A 266 -7.10 -46.90 -21.34
C GLN A 266 -7.63 -46.45 -19.98
N GLY A 267 -8.05 -45.20 -19.87
CA GLY A 267 -8.70 -44.74 -18.66
C GLY A 267 -8.61 -43.24 -18.42
N LEU A 268 -8.84 -42.88 -17.16
CA LEU A 268 -8.81 -41.50 -16.71
C LEU A 268 -7.39 -40.93 -16.81
N THR A 269 -7.30 -39.73 -17.37
CA THR A 269 -6.06 -38.95 -17.42
C THR A 269 -6.15 -37.76 -16.50
N ALA A 270 -5.06 -37.44 -15.82
CA ALA A 270 -4.92 -36.19 -15.08
C ALA A 270 -3.80 -35.37 -15.69
N GLU A 271 -4.00 -34.06 -15.79
CA GLU A 271 -3.04 -33.10 -16.30
C GLU A 271 -2.86 -31.98 -15.28
N ALA A 272 -1.60 -31.63 -15.01
CA ALA A 272 -1.26 -30.50 -14.16
C ALA A 272 -0.08 -29.74 -14.73
N GLY A 273 -0.13 -28.41 -14.71
CA GLY A 273 0.96 -27.61 -15.22
C GLY A 273 0.84 -26.12 -14.97
N VAL A 274 1.86 -25.42 -15.43
CA VAL A 274 2.00 -23.97 -15.29
C VAL A 274 2.03 -23.31 -16.66
N MET A 275 1.48 -22.10 -16.72
CA MET A 275 1.43 -21.29 -17.92
C MET A 275 1.89 -19.86 -17.62
N LEU A 276 2.86 -19.39 -18.38
CA LEU A 276 3.38 -18.02 -18.35
C LEU A 276 2.72 -17.20 -19.47
N ARG A 277 1.95 -16.18 -19.09
CA ARG A 277 1.25 -15.28 -20.01
C ARG A 277 2.06 -14.00 -20.24
N LEU A 278 2.67 -13.87 -21.42
CA LEU A 278 3.24 -12.62 -21.90
C LEU A 278 2.18 -11.84 -22.71
N ARG A 279 2.49 -10.61 -23.14
CA ARG A 279 1.50 -9.68 -23.72
C ARG A 279 0.71 -10.27 -24.90
N ARG A 280 1.39 -10.92 -25.85
CA ARG A 280 0.78 -11.60 -27.02
C ARG A 280 0.99 -13.11 -27.05
N PHE A 281 1.96 -13.63 -26.30
CA PHE A 281 2.35 -15.04 -26.29
C PHE A 281 2.08 -15.68 -24.94
N ALA A 282 1.80 -16.98 -24.94
CA ALA A 282 1.67 -17.79 -23.74
C ALA A 282 2.56 -19.02 -23.84
N PHE A 283 3.30 -19.34 -22.80
CA PHE A 283 4.11 -20.55 -22.71
C PHE A 283 3.49 -21.47 -21.68
N SER A 284 3.27 -22.73 -22.02
CA SER A 284 2.72 -23.74 -21.12
C SER A 284 3.71 -24.89 -20.97
N ALA A 285 3.87 -25.36 -19.74
CA ALA A 285 4.61 -26.55 -19.41
C ALA A 285 3.80 -27.35 -18.38
N GLY A 286 3.73 -28.66 -18.52
CA GLY A 286 2.93 -29.51 -17.65
C GLY A 286 3.23 -30.97 -17.80
N VAL A 287 2.61 -31.78 -16.97
CA VAL A 287 2.75 -33.22 -16.94
C VAL A 287 1.36 -33.84 -17.00
N LEU A 288 1.22 -34.88 -17.80
CA LEU A 288 -0.01 -35.66 -17.92
C LEU A 288 0.26 -37.10 -17.52
N THR A 289 -0.69 -37.70 -16.81
CA THR A 289 -0.66 -39.11 -16.44
C THR A 289 -1.90 -39.82 -16.96
N THR A 290 -1.73 -40.98 -17.60
CA THR A 290 -2.82 -41.83 -18.09
C THR A 290 -2.88 -43.09 -17.25
N GLY A 291 -3.99 -43.27 -16.52
CA GLY A 291 -4.21 -44.44 -15.65
C GLY A 291 -3.12 -44.67 -14.60
N GLY A 292 -2.32 -43.64 -14.25
CA GLY A 292 -1.19 -43.73 -13.33
C GLY A 292 0.06 -44.48 -13.85
N LYS A 293 -0.05 -45.16 -14.99
CA LYS A 293 1.01 -45.99 -15.57
C LYS A 293 1.88 -45.23 -16.57
N TYR A 294 1.28 -44.31 -17.32
CA TYR A 294 1.96 -43.61 -18.41
C TYR A 294 2.06 -42.12 -18.12
N TRP A 295 3.27 -41.57 -18.13
CA TRP A 295 3.56 -40.17 -17.79
C TRP A 295 4.15 -39.45 -18.99
N MET A 296 3.64 -38.28 -19.34
CA MET A 296 4.11 -37.51 -20.48
C MET A 296 4.30 -36.04 -20.09
N MET A 297 5.33 -35.39 -20.62
CA MET A 297 5.54 -33.95 -20.43
C MET A 297 4.89 -33.20 -21.58
N SER A 298 4.05 -32.20 -21.31
CA SER A 298 3.48 -31.32 -22.32
C SER A 298 4.19 -29.97 -22.31
N LEU A 299 4.60 -29.51 -23.49
CA LEU A 299 5.08 -28.15 -23.72
C LEU A 299 4.20 -27.51 -24.79
N GLY A 300 3.86 -26.23 -24.66
CA GLY A 300 3.06 -25.55 -25.67
C GLY A 300 3.32 -24.07 -25.73
N LEU A 301 3.28 -23.53 -26.94
CA LEU A 301 3.46 -22.11 -27.23
C LEU A 301 2.18 -21.59 -27.87
N GLY A 302 1.58 -20.59 -27.26
CA GLY A 302 0.27 -20.08 -27.64
C GLY A 302 0.26 -18.60 -27.93
N ILE A 303 -0.79 -18.20 -28.64
CA ILE A 303 -1.08 -16.81 -28.97
C ILE A 303 -2.40 -16.41 -28.32
N ARG A 304 -2.43 -15.19 -27.78
CA ARG A 304 -3.64 -14.56 -27.25
C ARG A 304 -4.35 -13.79 -28.36
N LEU A 305 -5.61 -14.15 -28.61
CA LEU A 305 -6.54 -13.46 -29.50
C LEU A 305 -7.28 -12.34 -28.75
#